data_AF-A0A1I1MZT1-F1
#
_entry.id   AF-A0A1I1MZT1-F1
#
_cell.length_a   1.000
_cell.length_b   1.000
_cell.length_c   1.000
_cell.angle_alpha   90.00
_cell.angle_beta   90.00
_cell.angle_gamma   90.00
#
_symmetry.space_group_name_H-M   'P 1'
#
loop_
_entity.id
_entity.type
_entity.pdbx_description
1 polymer ?
#
loop_
_entity_poly.entity_id
_entity_poly.type
_entity_poly.pdbx_seq_one_letter_code
_entity_poly.pdbx_strand_id
1 'polypeptide(L)'
;MTASRLGRRAGLVAAATAALVALWAGPASADTSKASAVAATVTAAGSGAVSSGTFSATSDGQTASTSGNAQPALGVLGSQTLITSGVLVQQAVARNDGTSAACAGLVGTGGGIAIGSDGTCTVTPGSGGVTIRLVGGVTPVDIKADAITSRCTATSAGAVTTGVTLTNARVTTAVAIALPVNPGTGVSVSVPGVATILLNGQTQPQGAGSVRVSALAVSLLGSTAAVDVAASSCGLNVATVPVPAVPLSGWTAGAGAVVAGWGVLAVRFVRRRAGSVLVA
;
A
#
# COMPACT_ATOMS: atom_id res chain seq x y z
N MET A 1 -47.43 52.26 27.36
CA MET A 1 -47.14 51.18 26.39
C MET A 1 -45.90 51.57 25.58
N THR A 2 -44.78 50.84 25.71
CA THR A 2 -43.75 50.66 24.65
C THR A 2 -42.73 49.60 25.11
N ALA A 3 -43.19 48.36 25.26
CA ALA A 3 -42.40 47.19 25.66
C ALA A 3 -41.69 46.50 24.47
N SER A 4 -41.12 47.26 23.54
CA SER A 4 -40.61 46.71 22.26
C SER A 4 -39.10 46.90 22.01
N ARG A 5 -38.31 47.34 23.00
CA ARG A 5 -36.86 47.59 22.82
C ARG A 5 -35.89 46.75 23.64
N LEU A 6 -36.36 45.73 24.38
CA LEU A 6 -35.46 44.82 25.13
C LEU A 6 -35.15 43.49 24.42
N GLY A 7 -35.91 43.10 23.39
CA GLY A 7 -35.74 41.78 22.74
C GLY A 7 -34.54 41.66 21.79
N ARG A 8 -33.94 42.76 21.32
CA ARG A 8 -32.91 42.72 20.25
C ARG A 8 -31.48 42.47 20.72
N ARG A 9 -31.19 42.51 22.03
CA ARG A 9 -29.81 42.32 22.54
C ARG A 9 -29.53 40.94 23.15
N ALA A 10 -30.55 40.08 23.26
CA ALA A 10 -30.36 38.71 23.74
C ALA A 10 -29.90 37.73 22.64
N GLY A 11 -30.14 38.05 21.36
CA GLY A 11 -29.79 37.15 20.24
C GLY A 11 -28.30 37.10 19.88
N LEU A 12 -27.52 38.13 20.20
CA LEU A 12 -26.10 38.21 19.83
C LEU A 12 -25.16 37.44 20.77
N VAL A 13 -25.57 37.16 22.01
CA VAL A 13 -24.71 36.44 22.97
C VAL A 13 -24.85 34.92 22.82
N ALA A 14 -26.02 34.42 22.44
CA ALA A 14 -26.24 33.00 22.18
C ALA A 14 -25.53 32.50 20.90
N ALA A 15 -25.38 33.36 19.89
CA ALA A 15 -24.67 33.03 18.65
C ALA A 15 -23.15 32.91 18.84
N ALA A 16 -22.55 33.69 19.75
CA ALA A 16 -21.11 33.66 20.01
C ALA A 16 -20.68 32.39 20.79
N THR A 17 -21.54 31.86 21.67
CA THR A 17 -21.26 30.62 22.41
C THR A 17 -21.44 29.36 21.57
N ALA A 18 -22.34 29.36 20.58
CA ALA A 18 -22.53 28.23 19.67
C ALA A 18 -21.39 28.10 18.63
N ALA A 19 -20.76 29.21 18.23
CA ALA A 19 -19.64 29.21 17.28
C ALA A 19 -18.33 28.62 17.85
N LEU A 20 -18.15 28.59 19.17
CA LEU A 20 -16.95 28.03 19.83
C LEU A 20 -17.01 26.51 20.05
N VAL A 21 -18.18 25.88 19.92
CA VAL A 21 -18.33 24.41 20.01
C VAL A 21 -18.10 23.74 18.65
N ALA A 22 -18.16 24.49 17.55
CA ALA A 22 -17.98 23.97 16.19
C ALA A 22 -16.51 23.86 15.71
N LEU A 23 -15.53 24.28 16.53
CA LEU A 23 -14.10 24.13 16.23
C LEU A 23 -13.45 22.85 16.80
N TRP A 24 -14.25 21.88 17.25
CA TRP A 24 -13.75 20.53 17.51
C TRP A 24 -13.59 19.76 16.19
N ALA A 25 -12.67 20.22 15.34
CA ALA A 25 -12.02 19.32 14.39
C ALA A 25 -11.24 18.31 15.25
N GLY A 26 -11.87 17.16 15.52
CA GLY A 26 -11.20 16.04 16.13
C GLY A 26 -9.93 15.67 15.35
N PRO A 27 -8.98 14.98 15.97
CA PRO A 27 -7.79 14.55 15.26
C PRO A 27 -8.23 13.56 14.18
N ALA A 28 -8.01 13.92 12.92
CA ALA A 28 -8.16 12.99 11.81
C ALA A 28 -7.11 11.89 12.01
N SER A 29 -7.53 10.74 12.52
CA SER A 29 -6.69 9.53 12.53
C SER A 29 -6.57 9.08 11.09
N ALA A 30 -5.35 9.02 10.61
CA ALA A 30 -5.02 8.83 9.21
C ALA A 30 -4.25 7.50 9.16
N ASP A 31 -4.88 6.45 8.66
CA ASP A 31 -4.23 5.15 8.53
C ASP A 31 -3.15 5.25 7.46
N THR A 32 -1.93 4.83 7.80
CA THR A 32 -0.82 4.86 6.85
C THR A 32 -0.72 3.54 6.11
N SER A 33 -0.41 3.59 4.82
CA SER A 33 -0.30 2.38 4.00
C SER A 33 0.86 2.45 3.00
N LYS A 34 1.48 1.30 2.72
CA LYS A 34 2.62 1.19 1.80
C LYS A 34 2.54 -0.07 0.95
N ALA A 35 2.88 0.08 -0.33
CA ALA A 35 2.97 -1.02 -1.29
C ALA A 35 4.09 -0.76 -2.30
N SER A 36 4.72 -1.81 -2.79
CA SER A 36 5.69 -1.73 -3.88
C SER A 36 5.68 -2.96 -4.77
N ALA A 37 6.04 -2.78 -6.03
CA ALA A 37 6.08 -3.80 -7.05
C ALA A 37 7.38 -3.69 -7.88
N VAL A 38 7.98 -4.84 -8.19
CA VAL A 38 9.16 -4.98 -9.04
C VAL A 38 8.87 -6.12 -10.01
N ALA A 39 8.84 -5.82 -11.31
CA ALA A 39 8.53 -6.80 -12.34
C ALA A 39 9.64 -7.86 -12.50
N ALA A 40 10.91 -7.45 -12.44
CA ALA A 40 12.03 -8.39 -12.48
C ALA A 40 13.29 -7.82 -11.81
N THR A 41 14.03 -8.69 -11.13
CA THR A 41 15.39 -8.44 -10.65
C THR A 41 16.27 -9.60 -11.09
N VAL A 42 17.42 -9.28 -11.67
CA VAL A 42 18.39 -10.27 -12.13
C VAL A 42 19.72 -9.97 -11.49
N THR A 43 20.28 -10.96 -10.83
CA THR A 43 21.63 -10.95 -10.30
C THR A 43 22.44 -11.91 -11.16
N ALA A 44 23.43 -11.41 -11.87
CA ALA A 44 24.32 -12.24 -12.66
C ALA A 44 25.63 -12.51 -11.89
N ALA A 45 26.26 -13.65 -12.15
CA ALA A 45 27.47 -14.04 -11.46
C ALA A 45 28.61 -13.06 -11.81
N GLY A 46 29.11 -12.34 -10.80
CA GLY A 46 30.22 -11.39 -10.97
C GLY A 46 29.81 -9.97 -11.39
N SER A 47 28.53 -9.69 -11.61
CA SER A 47 28.01 -8.34 -11.83
C SER A 47 26.97 -7.96 -10.77
N GLY A 48 26.76 -6.66 -10.58
CA GLY A 48 25.73 -6.17 -9.65
C GLY A 48 24.33 -6.59 -10.06
N ALA A 49 23.39 -6.61 -9.11
CA ALA A 49 21.99 -6.86 -9.40
C ALA A 49 21.41 -5.75 -10.29
N VAL A 50 20.74 -6.14 -11.38
CA VAL A 50 19.99 -5.24 -12.25
C VAL A 50 18.49 -5.44 -12.01
N SER A 51 17.73 -4.35 -11.99
CA SER A 51 16.32 -4.37 -11.65
C SER A 51 15.49 -3.60 -12.66
N SER A 52 14.23 -4.00 -12.83
CA SER A 52 13.22 -3.24 -13.58
C SER A 52 12.91 -1.88 -12.96
N GLY A 53 13.44 -1.62 -11.76
CA GLY A 53 13.08 -0.48 -10.93
C GLY A 53 11.85 -0.79 -10.10
N THR A 54 11.64 -0.01 -9.04
CA THR A 54 10.53 -0.22 -8.11
C THR A 54 9.42 0.77 -8.40
N PHE A 55 8.19 0.28 -8.54
CA PHE A 55 6.98 1.11 -8.47
C PHE A 55 6.45 1.08 -7.05
N SER A 56 6.33 2.24 -6.42
CA SER A 56 5.97 2.36 -5.00
C SER A 56 4.74 3.24 -4.84
N ALA A 57 3.89 2.89 -3.87
CA ALA A 57 2.76 3.68 -3.44
C ALA A 57 2.80 3.86 -1.92
N THR A 58 2.53 5.07 -1.45
CA THR A 58 2.46 5.40 -0.03
C THR A 58 1.26 6.30 0.24
N SER A 59 0.59 6.09 1.37
CA SER A 59 -0.42 7.00 1.89
C SER A 59 -0.09 7.32 3.35
N ASP A 60 -0.17 8.61 3.69
CA ASP A 60 -0.10 9.11 5.07
C ASP A 60 -1.49 9.19 5.73
N GLY A 61 -2.50 8.60 5.08
CA GLY A 61 -3.90 8.61 5.48
C GLY A 61 -4.68 9.87 5.06
N GLN A 62 -4.02 10.85 4.43
CA GLN A 62 -4.66 12.03 3.84
C GLN A 62 -4.32 12.20 2.36
N THR A 63 -3.07 11.91 2.00
CA THR A 63 -2.53 12.04 0.65
C THR A 63 -1.93 10.71 0.22
N ALA A 64 -2.37 10.21 -0.94
CA ALA A 64 -1.73 9.10 -1.60
C ALA A 64 -0.71 9.61 -2.63
N SER A 65 0.45 8.99 -2.69
CA SER A 65 1.49 9.27 -3.69
C SER A 65 2.00 7.98 -4.29
N THR A 66 2.35 8.04 -5.58
CA THR A 66 2.95 6.94 -6.32
C THR A 66 4.23 7.42 -7.01
N SER A 67 5.23 6.54 -7.10
CA SER A 67 6.49 6.85 -7.78
C SER A 67 7.04 5.62 -8.50
N GLY A 68 7.89 5.87 -9.51
CA GLY A 68 8.51 4.82 -10.33
C GLY A 68 7.82 4.63 -11.69
N ASN A 69 8.32 3.67 -12.46
CA ASN A 69 7.77 3.34 -13.78
C ASN A 69 6.88 2.11 -13.67
N ALA A 70 5.63 2.22 -14.12
CA ALA A 70 4.66 1.12 -14.10
C ALA A 70 4.92 0.07 -15.20
N GLN A 71 5.58 0.48 -16.28
CA GLN A 71 5.96 -0.39 -17.39
C GLN A 71 7.41 -0.09 -17.83
N PRO A 72 8.40 -0.56 -17.05
CA PRO A 72 9.80 -0.40 -17.42
C PRO A 72 10.12 -1.17 -18.71
N ALA A 73 10.94 -0.57 -19.57
CA ALA A 73 11.42 -1.25 -20.76
C ALA A 73 12.32 -2.42 -20.38
N LEU A 74 12.26 -3.55 -21.09
CA LEU A 74 13.16 -4.69 -20.83
C LEU A 74 14.65 -4.30 -20.84
N GLY A 75 15.01 -3.29 -21.64
CA GLY A 75 16.39 -2.77 -21.72
C GLY A 75 16.93 -2.19 -20.40
N VAL A 76 16.09 -1.84 -19.42
CA VAL A 76 16.58 -1.41 -18.10
C VAL A 76 17.25 -2.54 -17.32
N LEU A 77 16.95 -3.79 -17.68
CA LEU A 77 17.63 -4.95 -17.16
C LEU A 77 19.04 -5.10 -17.74
N GLY A 78 19.48 -4.26 -18.69
CA GLY A 78 20.79 -4.31 -19.31
C GLY A 78 20.90 -5.32 -20.45
N SER A 79 22.10 -5.54 -20.98
CA SER A 79 22.38 -6.48 -22.09
C SER A 79 22.31 -7.96 -21.72
N GLN A 80 21.69 -8.30 -20.58
CA GLN A 80 21.56 -9.67 -20.11
C GLN A 80 20.51 -10.43 -20.90
N THR A 81 20.84 -11.66 -21.25
CA THR A 81 20.06 -12.54 -22.12
C THR A 81 18.97 -13.32 -21.39
N LEU A 82 18.83 -13.14 -20.07
CA LEU A 82 17.97 -13.99 -19.25
C LEU A 82 16.47 -13.76 -19.46
N ILE A 83 16.02 -12.53 -19.70
CA ILE A 83 14.62 -12.27 -20.04
C ILE A 83 14.58 -11.82 -21.50
N THR A 84 14.15 -12.72 -22.38
CA THR A 84 14.26 -12.53 -23.83
C THR A 84 12.98 -11.94 -24.44
N SER A 85 11.82 -12.19 -23.83
CA SER A 85 10.54 -11.68 -24.33
C SER A 85 9.54 -11.42 -23.21
N GLY A 86 8.69 -10.41 -23.43
CA GLY A 86 7.59 -10.01 -22.55
C GLY A 86 7.56 -8.50 -22.29
N VAL A 87 6.61 -8.07 -21.48
CA VAL A 87 6.48 -6.71 -20.96
C VAL A 87 6.50 -6.77 -19.45
N LEU A 88 7.41 -6.01 -18.86
CA LEU A 88 7.51 -5.83 -17.42
C LEU A 88 6.40 -4.89 -16.97
N VAL A 89 5.54 -5.37 -16.07
CA VAL A 89 4.40 -4.61 -15.55
C VAL A 89 4.44 -4.62 -14.03
N GLN A 90 4.29 -3.45 -13.43
CA GLN A 90 4.37 -3.27 -11.99
C GLN A 90 3.45 -2.14 -11.56
N GLN A 91 2.62 -2.38 -10.57
CA GLN A 91 1.69 -1.39 -10.06
C GLN A 91 1.52 -1.58 -8.56
N ALA A 92 1.35 -0.46 -7.86
CA ALA A 92 1.09 -0.42 -6.44
C ALA A 92 0.06 0.66 -6.14
N VAL A 93 -0.78 0.43 -5.15
CA VAL A 93 -1.77 1.38 -4.64
C VAL A 93 -1.70 1.37 -3.12
N ALA A 94 -1.66 2.56 -2.53
CA ALA A 94 -1.77 2.80 -1.11
C ALA A 94 -2.94 3.76 -0.90
N ARG A 95 -3.90 3.39 -0.05
CA ARG A 95 -5.13 4.15 0.18
C ARG A 95 -5.16 4.72 1.59
N ASN A 96 -5.96 5.76 1.74
CA ASN A 96 -6.12 6.50 2.99
C ASN A 96 -6.96 5.73 4.04
N ASP A 97 -7.60 4.64 3.64
CA ASP A 97 -8.36 3.74 4.52
C ASP A 97 -7.46 2.66 5.17
N GLY A 98 -6.13 2.79 5.06
CA GLY A 98 -5.18 1.81 5.59
C GLY A 98 -5.03 0.56 4.73
N THR A 99 -5.61 0.51 3.53
CA THR A 99 -5.41 -0.60 2.59
C THR A 99 -4.28 -0.34 1.60
N SER A 100 -3.55 -1.40 1.25
CA SER A 100 -2.48 -1.37 0.25
C SER A 100 -2.56 -2.59 -0.63
N ALA A 101 -2.29 -2.44 -1.93
CA ALA A 101 -2.22 -3.52 -2.89
C ALA A 101 -1.01 -3.33 -3.82
N ALA A 102 -0.35 -4.43 -4.18
CA ALA A 102 0.71 -4.43 -5.18
C ALA A 102 0.55 -5.61 -6.12
N CYS A 103 0.81 -5.35 -7.40
CA CYS A 103 0.80 -6.34 -8.45
C CYS A 103 2.07 -6.17 -9.26
N ALA A 104 2.75 -7.27 -9.52
CA ALA A 104 3.87 -7.30 -10.43
C ALA A 104 3.66 -8.45 -11.42
N GLY A 105 4.23 -8.31 -12.60
CA GLY A 105 4.12 -9.35 -13.59
C GLY A 105 5.07 -9.20 -14.76
N LEU A 106 5.19 -10.30 -15.47
CA LEU A 106 5.76 -10.39 -16.79
C LEU A 106 4.68 -10.99 -17.68
N VAL A 107 4.23 -10.24 -18.67
CA VAL A 107 3.12 -10.59 -19.56
C VAL A 107 3.56 -10.52 -21.01
N GLY A 108 2.79 -11.12 -21.94
CA GLY A 108 3.03 -10.96 -23.37
C GLY A 108 3.02 -9.49 -23.84
N THR A 109 3.52 -9.24 -25.04
CA THR A 109 3.56 -7.93 -25.68
C THR A 109 2.16 -7.31 -25.81
N GLY A 110 2.03 -6.06 -25.35
CA GLY A 110 0.75 -5.34 -25.29
C GLY A 110 -0.14 -5.73 -24.11
N GLY A 111 0.33 -6.62 -23.23
CA GLY A 111 -0.35 -6.94 -21.97
C GLY A 111 -0.16 -5.88 -20.91
N GLY A 112 -0.96 -5.95 -19.85
CA GLY A 112 -0.98 -4.96 -18.77
C GLY A 112 -1.49 -5.54 -17.46
N ILE A 113 -1.31 -4.79 -16.37
CA ILE A 113 -1.93 -5.07 -15.07
C ILE A 113 -2.64 -3.80 -14.60
N ALA A 114 -3.82 -3.99 -14.00
CA ALA A 114 -4.58 -2.95 -13.32
C ALA A 114 -4.94 -3.40 -11.89
N ILE A 115 -4.94 -2.46 -10.95
CA ILE A 115 -5.41 -2.70 -9.56
C ILE A 115 -6.85 -2.21 -9.42
N GLY A 116 -7.76 -3.12 -9.08
CA GLY A 116 -9.16 -2.83 -8.76
C GLY A 116 -9.32 -2.07 -7.43
N SER A 117 -10.52 -1.55 -7.19
CA SER A 117 -10.86 -0.85 -5.93
C SER A 117 -10.74 -1.75 -4.70
N ASP A 118 -10.97 -3.05 -4.87
CA ASP A 118 -10.82 -4.11 -3.87
C ASP A 118 -9.36 -4.58 -3.67
N GLY A 119 -8.41 -4.02 -4.43
CA GLY A 119 -7.01 -4.44 -4.42
C GLY A 119 -6.72 -5.70 -5.23
N THR A 120 -7.69 -6.21 -6.00
CA THR A 120 -7.44 -7.33 -6.93
C THR A 120 -6.61 -6.87 -8.13
N CYS A 121 -5.75 -7.76 -8.62
CA CYS A 121 -4.98 -7.53 -9.84
C CYS A 121 -5.74 -8.10 -11.03
N THR A 122 -6.14 -7.24 -11.96
CA THR A 122 -6.67 -7.64 -13.27
C THR A 122 -5.51 -7.69 -14.25
N VAL A 123 -5.28 -8.86 -14.84
CA VAL A 123 -4.21 -9.06 -15.82
C VAL A 123 -4.82 -9.05 -17.22
N THR A 124 -4.38 -8.11 -18.05
CA THR A 124 -4.70 -8.11 -19.48
C THR A 124 -3.62 -8.91 -20.20
N PRO A 125 -3.95 -10.09 -20.77
CA PRO A 125 -2.96 -10.89 -21.49
C PRO A 125 -2.48 -10.15 -22.74
N GLY A 126 -1.18 -10.25 -23.01
CA GLY A 126 -0.57 -9.80 -24.26
C GLY A 126 -0.32 -10.95 -25.22
N SER A 127 0.21 -10.63 -26.40
CA SER A 127 0.58 -11.62 -27.42
C SER A 127 2.05 -12.04 -27.33
N GLY A 128 2.38 -13.24 -27.83
CA GLY A 128 3.77 -13.74 -27.89
C GLY A 128 4.36 -14.29 -26.59
N GLY A 129 3.66 -14.13 -25.46
CA GLY A 129 4.04 -14.70 -24.17
C GLY A 129 5.38 -14.19 -23.62
N VAL A 130 5.92 -14.96 -22.68
CA VAL A 130 7.09 -14.66 -21.86
C VAL A 130 8.11 -15.77 -22.04
N THR A 131 9.37 -15.40 -22.25
CA THR A 131 10.50 -16.34 -22.30
C THR A 131 11.62 -15.87 -21.40
N ILE A 132 11.99 -16.72 -20.44
CA ILE A 132 13.15 -16.54 -19.56
C ILE A 132 14.15 -17.64 -19.90
N ARG A 133 15.33 -17.26 -20.37
CA ARG A 133 16.40 -18.15 -20.75
C ARG A 133 17.43 -18.28 -19.63
N LEU A 134 17.65 -19.50 -19.17
CA LEU A 134 18.60 -19.83 -18.13
C LEU A 134 19.92 -20.28 -18.76
N VAL A 135 20.97 -19.48 -18.58
CA VAL A 135 22.33 -19.73 -19.08
C VAL A 135 23.27 -19.99 -17.91
N GLY A 136 23.35 -21.25 -17.47
CA GLY A 136 24.22 -21.66 -16.35
C GLY A 136 24.59 -23.14 -16.31
N GLY A 137 24.07 -23.95 -17.23
CA GLY A 137 24.38 -25.38 -17.35
C GLY A 137 24.88 -25.76 -18.75
N VAL A 138 25.16 -27.05 -18.96
CA VAL A 138 25.64 -27.59 -20.25
C VAL A 138 24.64 -27.39 -21.40
N THR A 139 23.35 -27.23 -21.08
CA THR A 139 22.27 -26.96 -22.05
C THR A 139 21.43 -25.78 -21.57
N PRO A 140 21.11 -24.80 -22.44
CA PRO A 140 20.21 -23.71 -22.09
C PRO A 140 18.81 -24.24 -21.81
N VAL A 141 18.14 -23.66 -20.82
CA VAL A 141 16.77 -24.02 -20.45
C VAL A 141 15.89 -22.78 -20.56
N ASP A 142 14.75 -22.91 -21.24
CA ASP A 142 13.82 -21.80 -21.43
C ASP A 142 12.55 -22.01 -20.59
N ILE A 143 12.24 -21.09 -19.68
CA ILE A 143 10.94 -21.00 -19.02
C ILE A 143 10.03 -20.19 -19.93
N LYS A 144 8.92 -20.79 -20.37
CA LYS A 144 7.89 -20.16 -21.19
C LYS A 144 6.58 -20.07 -20.43
N ALA A 145 5.92 -18.92 -20.50
CA ALA A 145 4.59 -18.71 -19.92
C ALA A 145 3.84 -17.67 -20.75
N ASP A 146 2.52 -17.60 -20.64
CA ASP A 146 1.75 -16.50 -21.25
C ASP A 146 1.75 -15.26 -20.33
N ALA A 147 1.70 -15.51 -19.02
CA ALA A 147 1.81 -14.50 -17.97
C ALA A 147 2.36 -15.12 -16.69
N ILE A 148 3.19 -14.36 -15.98
CA ILE A 148 3.68 -14.67 -14.63
C ILE A 148 3.34 -13.46 -13.78
N THR A 149 2.46 -13.61 -12.81
CA THR A 149 2.02 -12.49 -11.97
C THR A 149 2.02 -12.83 -10.49
N SER A 150 2.30 -11.82 -9.68
CA SER A 150 2.18 -11.84 -8.23
C SER A 150 1.22 -10.75 -7.78
N ARG A 151 0.55 -11.01 -6.66
CA ARG A 151 -0.28 -10.04 -5.96
C ARG A 151 -0.08 -10.10 -4.47
N CYS A 152 -0.16 -8.95 -3.83
CA CYS A 152 -0.41 -8.85 -2.41
C CYS A 152 -1.44 -7.77 -2.12
N THR A 153 -2.16 -7.96 -1.02
CA THR A 153 -2.96 -6.93 -0.37
C THR A 153 -2.69 -6.99 1.13
N ALA A 154 -2.71 -5.82 1.77
CA ALA A 154 -2.60 -5.70 3.23
C ALA A 154 -3.55 -4.61 3.74
N THR A 155 -4.00 -4.75 4.98
CA THR A 155 -4.85 -3.76 5.68
C THR A 155 -4.19 -3.30 6.98
N SER A 156 -4.60 -2.13 7.50
CA SER A 156 -4.14 -1.59 8.79
C SER A 156 -4.53 -2.47 9.99
N ALA A 157 -5.53 -3.36 9.82
CA ALA A 157 -5.88 -4.40 10.78
C ALA A 157 -4.94 -5.62 10.75
N GLY A 158 -3.92 -5.62 9.89
CA GLY A 158 -2.94 -6.70 9.76
C GLY A 158 -3.42 -7.88 8.90
N ALA A 159 -4.58 -7.78 8.24
CA ALA A 159 -5.02 -8.80 7.29
C ALA A 159 -4.18 -8.71 6.02
N VAL A 160 -3.67 -9.85 5.56
CA VAL A 160 -2.80 -9.94 4.38
C VAL A 160 -3.29 -11.07 3.48
N THR A 161 -3.43 -10.77 2.19
CA THR A 161 -3.75 -11.77 1.17
C THR A 161 -2.68 -11.74 0.10
N THR A 162 -2.26 -12.91 -0.35
CA THR A 162 -1.24 -13.06 -1.38
C THR A 162 -1.70 -14.02 -2.46
N GLY A 163 -1.10 -13.92 -3.64
CA GLY A 163 -1.37 -14.86 -4.71
C GLY A 163 -0.34 -14.77 -5.81
N VAL A 164 -0.21 -15.87 -6.54
CA VAL A 164 0.65 -16.00 -7.71
C VAL A 164 -0.12 -16.75 -8.77
N THR A 165 0.01 -16.32 -10.02
CA THR A 165 -0.56 -17.00 -11.17
C THR A 165 0.48 -17.16 -12.26
N LEU A 166 0.62 -18.39 -12.76
CA LEU A 166 1.55 -18.81 -13.79
C LEU A 166 0.76 -19.38 -14.96
N THR A 167 0.35 -18.53 -15.90
CA THR A 167 -0.51 -18.95 -17.02
C THR A 167 0.30 -19.71 -18.06
N ASN A 168 -0.07 -20.97 -18.31
CA ASN A 168 0.58 -21.86 -19.29
C ASN A 168 2.11 -21.96 -19.13
N ALA A 169 2.58 -21.84 -17.87
CA ALA A 169 3.98 -21.83 -17.56
C ALA A 169 4.60 -23.24 -17.64
N ARG A 170 5.75 -23.35 -18.30
CA ARG A 170 6.50 -24.59 -18.46
C ARG A 170 7.99 -24.33 -18.57
N VAL A 171 8.79 -25.26 -18.08
CA VAL A 171 10.23 -25.32 -18.30
C VAL A 171 10.48 -26.19 -19.52
N THR A 172 11.13 -25.62 -20.53
CA THR A 172 11.49 -26.29 -21.78
C THR A 172 12.90 -26.86 -21.64
N THR A 173 12.99 -28.15 -21.35
CA THR A 173 14.23 -28.94 -21.44
C THR A 173 14.05 -30.03 -22.52
N ALA A 174 14.92 -31.05 -22.55
CA ALA A 174 14.66 -32.26 -23.35
C ALA A 174 13.29 -32.88 -23.06
N VAL A 175 12.80 -32.75 -21.81
CA VAL A 175 11.43 -33.07 -21.41
C VAL A 175 10.78 -31.81 -20.84
N ALA A 176 9.61 -31.43 -21.36
CA ALA A 176 8.89 -30.27 -20.85
C ALA A 176 8.34 -30.54 -19.44
N ILE A 177 8.60 -29.63 -18.49
CA ILE A 177 8.08 -29.70 -17.13
C ILE A 177 7.01 -28.62 -16.98
N ALA A 178 5.75 -29.01 -16.80
CA ALA A 178 4.68 -28.06 -16.53
C ALA A 178 4.82 -27.47 -15.12
N LEU A 179 4.62 -26.14 -15.01
CA LEU A 179 4.55 -25.46 -13.72
C LEU A 179 3.09 -25.32 -13.29
N PRO A 180 2.77 -25.45 -12.00
CA PRO A 180 1.41 -25.29 -11.49
C PRO A 180 0.91 -23.85 -11.71
N VAL A 181 -0.35 -23.69 -12.14
CA VAL A 181 -0.93 -22.37 -12.47
C VAL A 181 -1.09 -21.49 -11.23
N ASN A 182 -1.42 -22.07 -10.07
CA ASN A 182 -1.52 -21.35 -8.79
C ASN A 182 -0.76 -22.15 -7.72
N PRO A 183 0.58 -22.06 -7.67
CA PRO A 183 1.37 -22.83 -6.73
C PRO A 183 1.03 -22.46 -5.28
N GLY A 184 1.01 -23.46 -4.40
CA GLY A 184 1.07 -23.24 -2.96
C GLY A 184 2.34 -22.48 -2.57
N THR A 185 2.38 -21.96 -1.35
CA THR A 185 3.53 -21.19 -0.85
C THR A 185 4.80 -22.03 -0.83
N GLY A 186 5.89 -21.51 -1.41
CA GLY A 186 7.22 -22.13 -1.35
C GLY A 186 7.37 -23.42 -2.17
N VAL A 187 6.57 -23.63 -3.21
CA VAL A 187 6.69 -24.81 -4.08
C VAL A 187 8.01 -24.75 -4.86
N SER A 188 8.88 -25.73 -4.67
CA SER A 188 10.13 -25.84 -5.43
C SER A 188 10.04 -26.83 -6.58
N VAL A 189 10.54 -26.45 -7.75
CA VAL A 189 10.72 -27.31 -8.92
C VAL A 189 12.21 -27.37 -9.24
N SER A 190 12.79 -28.57 -9.20
CA SER A 190 14.19 -28.77 -9.58
C SER A 190 14.31 -29.02 -11.08
N VAL A 191 15.21 -28.30 -11.75
CA VAL A 191 15.61 -28.54 -13.14
C VAL A 191 16.98 -29.24 -13.10
N PRO A 192 17.04 -30.55 -13.40
CA PRO A 192 18.26 -31.33 -13.24
C PRO A 192 19.47 -30.69 -13.93
N GLY A 193 20.55 -30.48 -13.17
CA GLY A 193 21.81 -29.95 -13.68
C GLY A 193 21.81 -28.48 -14.09
N VAL A 194 20.73 -27.72 -13.84
CA VAL A 194 20.63 -26.32 -14.27
C VAL A 194 20.24 -25.37 -13.14
N ALA A 195 19.09 -25.60 -12.50
CA ALA A 195 18.54 -24.61 -11.56
C ALA A 195 17.56 -25.22 -10.56
N THR A 196 17.35 -24.50 -9.46
CA THR A 196 16.19 -24.66 -8.60
C THR A 196 15.26 -23.48 -8.79
N ILE A 197 13.99 -23.78 -9.05
CA ILE A 197 12.92 -22.80 -9.24
C ILE A 197 12.06 -22.81 -7.98
N LEU A 198 11.93 -21.68 -7.31
CA LEU A 198 11.01 -21.46 -6.20
C LEU A 198 9.80 -20.68 -6.71
N LEU A 199 8.61 -21.25 -6.56
CA LEU A 199 7.34 -20.65 -6.92
C LEU A 199 6.65 -20.12 -5.67
N ASN A 200 5.99 -18.98 -5.80
CA ASN A 200 5.23 -18.35 -4.71
C ASN A 200 6.06 -18.26 -3.41
N GLY A 201 7.27 -17.69 -3.54
CA GLY A 201 8.15 -17.43 -2.42
C GLY A 201 7.60 -16.26 -1.60
N GLN A 202 7.39 -16.46 -0.30
CA GLN A 202 6.85 -15.43 0.58
C GLN A 202 7.78 -15.14 1.75
N THR A 203 7.97 -13.86 2.07
CA THR A 203 8.73 -13.40 3.24
C THR A 203 7.99 -12.26 3.93
N GLN A 204 8.35 -11.97 5.17
CA GLN A 204 7.79 -10.86 5.96
C GLN A 204 8.89 -9.82 6.19
N PRO A 205 9.18 -8.95 5.20
CA PRO A 205 10.38 -8.10 5.23
C PRO A 205 10.37 -7.08 6.37
N GLN A 206 9.21 -6.72 6.89
CA GLN A 206 9.06 -5.72 7.95
C GLN A 206 8.29 -6.26 9.18
N GLY A 207 8.20 -7.59 9.34
CA GLY A 207 7.46 -8.23 10.43
C GLY A 207 5.97 -8.43 10.15
N ALA A 208 5.19 -8.70 11.22
CA ALA A 208 3.76 -9.00 11.12
C ALA A 208 2.98 -7.86 10.44
N GLY A 209 2.08 -8.20 9.51
CA GLY A 209 1.33 -7.22 8.72
C GLY A 209 2.07 -6.71 7.47
N SER A 210 3.29 -7.19 7.20
CA SER A 210 4.00 -6.99 5.94
C SER A 210 4.25 -8.32 5.24
N VAL A 211 4.13 -8.33 3.92
CA VAL A 211 4.48 -9.50 3.11
C VAL A 211 5.18 -9.05 1.83
N ARG A 212 6.18 -9.83 1.42
CA ARG A 212 6.74 -9.81 0.08
C ARG A 212 6.49 -11.17 -0.56
N VAL A 213 5.98 -11.15 -1.78
CA VAL A 213 5.71 -12.34 -2.58
C VAL A 213 6.44 -12.24 -3.90
N SER A 214 7.11 -13.31 -4.28
CA SER A 214 7.71 -13.53 -5.59
C SER A 214 6.96 -14.64 -6.30
N ALA A 215 6.57 -14.41 -7.56
CA ALA A 215 5.93 -15.43 -8.36
C ALA A 215 6.90 -16.57 -8.72
N LEU A 216 8.11 -16.19 -9.13
CA LEU A 216 9.11 -17.09 -9.67
C LEU A 216 10.50 -16.57 -9.27
N ALA A 217 11.18 -17.30 -8.40
CA ALA A 217 12.59 -17.10 -8.11
C ALA A 217 13.40 -18.28 -8.65
N VAL A 218 14.44 -18.01 -9.44
CA VAL A 218 15.32 -19.01 -10.03
C VAL A 218 16.71 -18.84 -9.46
N SER A 219 17.29 -19.91 -8.93
CA SER A 219 18.68 -19.98 -8.52
C SER A 219 19.42 -20.97 -9.41
N LEU A 220 20.44 -20.51 -10.12
CA LEU A 220 21.25 -21.34 -11.01
C LEU A 220 22.26 -22.17 -10.19
N LEU A 221 22.26 -23.48 -10.40
CA LEU A 221 23.13 -24.40 -9.66
C LEU A 221 24.60 -24.05 -9.90
N GLY A 222 25.39 -24.01 -8.82
CA GLY A 222 26.83 -23.72 -8.89
C GLY A 222 27.19 -22.27 -9.19
N SER A 223 26.24 -21.33 -9.09
CA SER A 223 26.49 -19.90 -9.30
C SER A 223 25.77 -19.03 -8.28
N THR A 224 26.18 -17.77 -8.17
CA THR A 224 25.44 -16.73 -7.43
C THR A 224 24.36 -16.06 -8.28
N ALA A 225 24.15 -16.53 -9.52
CA ALA A 225 23.18 -15.95 -10.42
C ALA A 225 21.76 -16.33 -10.00
N ALA A 226 20.92 -15.33 -9.85
CA ALA A 226 19.54 -15.47 -9.41
C ALA A 226 18.62 -14.54 -10.22
N VAL A 227 17.41 -14.99 -10.47
CA VAL A 227 16.35 -14.20 -11.10
C VAL A 227 15.15 -14.21 -10.17
N ASP A 228 14.61 -13.03 -9.87
CA ASP A 228 13.36 -12.86 -9.12
C ASP A 228 12.36 -12.16 -10.05
N VAL A 229 11.27 -12.83 -10.41
CA VAL A 229 10.23 -12.33 -11.33
C VAL A 229 8.93 -12.13 -10.59
N ALA A 230 8.30 -10.99 -10.88
CA ALA A 230 7.05 -10.54 -10.29
C ALA A 230 7.14 -10.58 -8.77
N ALA A 231 7.84 -9.60 -8.20
CA ALA A 231 7.92 -9.39 -6.77
C ALA A 231 6.95 -8.26 -6.37
N SER A 232 6.08 -8.53 -5.39
CA SER A 232 5.13 -7.57 -4.82
C SER A 232 5.30 -7.52 -3.30
N SER A 233 5.29 -6.32 -2.73
CA SER A 233 5.39 -6.08 -1.29
C SER A 233 4.23 -5.19 -0.83
N CYS A 234 3.61 -5.56 0.29
CA CYS A 234 2.51 -4.82 0.90
C CYS A 234 2.71 -4.71 2.42
N GLY A 235 2.18 -3.65 3.03
CA GLY A 235 2.42 -3.30 4.44
C GLY A 235 3.81 -2.70 4.70
N LEU A 236 4.19 -2.33 5.94
CA LEU A 236 3.43 -2.23 7.19
C LEU A 236 2.36 -1.13 7.11
N ASN A 237 1.08 -1.52 7.16
CA ASN A 237 0.00 -0.56 7.30
C ASN A 237 -0.23 -0.34 8.79
N VAL A 238 -0.21 0.91 9.24
CA VAL A 238 -0.34 1.24 10.66
C VAL A 238 -1.65 1.98 10.87
N ALA A 239 -2.52 1.39 11.68
CA ALA A 239 -3.66 2.09 12.25
C ALA A 239 -3.13 3.14 13.24
N THR A 240 -3.30 4.42 12.94
CA THR A 240 -2.97 5.45 13.93
C THR A 240 -4.13 5.53 14.92
N VAL A 241 -3.87 5.15 16.18
CA VAL A 241 -4.88 5.29 17.24
C VAL A 241 -5.16 6.78 17.43
N PRO A 242 -6.43 7.21 17.52
CA PRO A 242 -6.75 8.61 17.76
C PRO A 242 -6.05 9.10 19.02
N VAL A 243 -5.04 9.95 18.88
CA VAL A 243 -4.48 10.69 20.01
C VAL A 243 -5.53 11.73 20.38
N PRO A 244 -6.11 11.72 21.59
CA PRO A 244 -7.15 12.67 21.95
C PRO A 244 -6.63 14.11 21.75
N ALA A 245 -7.38 14.93 21.02
CA ALA A 245 -7.00 16.30 20.63
C ALA A 245 -6.81 17.26 21.82
N VAL A 246 -7.02 16.79 23.04
CA VAL A 246 -6.83 17.57 24.25
C VAL A 246 -5.63 16.99 24.99
N PRO A 247 -4.48 17.68 25.07
CA PRO A 247 -3.46 17.32 26.05
C PRO A 247 -4.15 17.35 27.43
N LEU A 248 -3.99 16.29 28.23
CA LEU A 248 -4.58 16.16 29.56
C LEU A 248 -4.26 17.34 30.50
N SER A 249 -3.30 18.21 30.14
CA SER A 249 -2.99 19.46 30.82
C SER A 249 -3.97 20.62 30.55
N GLY A 250 -4.82 20.54 29.51
CA GLY A 250 -5.73 21.62 29.10
C GLY A 250 -7.08 21.68 29.82
N TRP A 251 -7.43 20.66 30.60
CA TRP A 251 -8.71 20.62 31.33
C TRP A 251 -8.84 21.72 32.39
N THR A 252 -7.73 22.21 32.93
CA THR A 252 -7.72 23.30 33.91
C THR A 252 -8.07 24.65 33.27
N ALA A 253 -7.64 24.90 32.03
CA ALA A 253 -7.93 26.14 31.32
C ALA A 253 -9.40 26.22 30.85
N GLY A 254 -9.96 25.10 30.36
CA GLY A 254 -11.35 25.02 29.93
C GLY A 254 -12.34 25.19 31.09
N ALA A 255 -12.09 24.55 32.23
CA ALA A 255 -12.92 24.71 33.42
C ALA A 255 -12.87 26.14 33.98
N GLY A 256 -11.70 26.79 33.96
CA GLY A 256 -11.53 28.17 34.42
C GLY A 256 -12.36 29.18 33.61
N ALA A 257 -12.43 29.04 32.28
CA ALA A 257 -13.21 29.92 31.43
C ALA A 257 -14.73 29.78 31.63
N VAL A 258 -15.22 28.54 31.86
CA VAL A 258 -16.64 28.29 32.13
C VAL A 258 -17.04 28.85 33.50
N VAL A 259 -16.21 28.65 34.53
CA VAL A 259 -16.47 29.18 35.88
C VAL A 259 -16.40 30.72 35.90
N ALA A 260 -15.43 31.32 35.20
CA ALA A 260 -15.35 32.78 35.08
C ALA A 260 -16.56 33.36 34.33
N GLY A 261 -17.01 32.70 33.25
CA GLY A 261 -18.21 33.09 32.50
C GLY A 261 -19.48 33.06 33.35
N TRP A 262 -19.69 31.99 34.13
CA TRP A 262 -20.79 31.89 35.08
C TRP A 262 -20.70 32.91 36.22
N GLY A 263 -19.50 33.18 36.75
CA GLY A 263 -19.27 34.20 37.77
C GLY A 263 -19.68 35.60 37.30
N VAL A 264 -19.30 35.99 36.07
CA VAL A 264 -19.67 37.30 35.50
C VAL A 264 -21.18 37.40 35.25
N LEU A 265 -21.83 36.31 34.81
CA LEU A 265 -23.28 36.27 34.62
C LEU A 265 -24.04 36.34 35.94
N ALA A 266 -23.60 35.61 36.97
CA ALA A 266 -24.19 35.64 38.30
C ALA A 266 -24.09 37.04 38.93
N VAL A 267 -22.92 37.70 38.85
CA VAL A 267 -22.72 39.07 39.36
C VAL A 267 -23.62 40.07 38.63
N ARG A 268 -23.78 39.94 37.30
CA ARG A 268 -24.72 40.79 36.53
C ARG A 268 -26.18 40.55 36.90
N PHE A 269 -26.56 39.32 37.21
CA PHE A 269 -27.92 38.98 37.61
C PHE A 269 -28.26 39.54 38.99
N VAL A 270 -27.34 39.43 39.95
CA VAL A 270 -27.50 40.00 41.30
C VAL A 270 -27.59 41.52 41.27
N ARG A 271 -26.73 42.21 40.50
CA ARG A 271 -26.80 43.68 40.36
C ARG A 271 -28.11 44.18 39.75
N ARG A 272 -28.71 43.43 38.81
CA ARG A 272 -30.01 43.78 38.23
C ARG A 272 -31.16 43.63 39.23
N ARG A 273 -31.13 42.61 40.09
CA ARG A 273 -32.15 42.45 41.15
C ARG A 273 -32.02 43.50 42.25
N ALA A 274 -30.80 43.85 42.65
CA ALA A 274 -30.56 44.87 43.68
C ALA A 274 -31.00 46.29 43.27
N GLY A 275 -30.90 46.63 41.98
CA GLY A 275 -31.37 47.91 41.45
C GLY A 275 -32.89 48.07 41.35
N SER A 276 -33.66 47.01 41.66
CA SER A 276 -35.13 47.00 41.50
C SER A 276 -35.89 47.25 42.82
N VAL A 277 -35.20 47.50 43.94
CA VAL A 277 -35.82 47.61 45.29
C VAL A 277 -35.87 49.05 45.82
N LEU A 278 -35.38 50.04 45.08
CA LEU A 278 -35.40 51.45 45.48
C LEU A 278 -36.26 52.31 44.54
N VAL A 279 -37.52 51.94 44.35
CA VAL A 279 -38.62 52.88 44.05
C VAL A 279 -39.90 52.29 44.64
N ALA A 280 -40.17 52.59 45.90
CA ALA A 280 -41.48 52.54 46.54
C ALA A 280 -41.58 53.74 47.48
#